data_AF-A0A2X3D1B2-F1
#
_entry.id   AF-A0A2X3D1B2-F1
#
_cell.length_a   1.000
_cell.length_b   1.000
_cell.length_c   1.000
_cell.angle_alpha   90.00
_cell.angle_beta   90.00
_cell.angle_gamma   90.00
#
_symmetry.space_group_name_H-M   'P 1'
#
loop_
_entity.id
_entity.type
_entity.pdbx_description
1 polymer ?
#
loop_
_entity_poly.entity_id
_entity_poly.type
_entity_poly.pdbx_seq_one_letter_code
_entity_poly.pdbx_strand_id
1 'polypeptide(L)' 'MTDCNQQASAKMLKGEERKTFMSQCLKKETTTSQGKALTPQQQKMSDCSKAATAKSLKGDERSTFMSSCLKKA' A
#
# COMPACT_ATOMS: atom_id res chain seq x y z
N MET A 1 -2.52 -0.93 13.05
CA MET A 1 -3.71 -1.36 12.25
C MET A 1 -5.01 -1.27 13.06
N THR A 2 -5.13 -1.98 14.18
CA THR A 2 -6.33 -1.95 15.06
C THR A 2 -6.63 -0.54 15.59
N ASP A 3 -5.60 0.22 15.97
CA ASP A 3 -5.73 1.62 16.43
C ASP A 3 -6.29 2.55 15.34
N CYS A 4 -5.80 2.45 14.10
CA CYS A 4 -6.34 3.23 12.99
C CYS A 4 -7.80 2.88 12.68
N ASN A 5 -8.18 1.60 12.83
CA ASN A 5 -9.56 1.16 12.60
C ASN A 5 -10.51 1.64 13.72
N GLN A 6 -10.04 1.66 14.97
CA GLN A 6 -10.78 2.23 16.10
C GLN A 6 -10.93 3.75 15.95
N GLN A 7 -9.86 4.47 15.61
CA GLN A 7 -9.90 5.92 15.39
C GLN A 7 -10.82 6.31 14.22
N ALA A 8 -10.85 5.51 13.15
CA ALA A 8 -11.77 5.73 12.04
C ALA A 8 -13.24 5.59 12.46
N SER A 9 -13.53 4.60 13.31
CA SER A 9 -14.88 4.33 13.83
C SER A 9 -15.31 5.40 14.85
N ALA A 10 -14.39 5.81 15.73
CA ALA A 10 -14.61 6.89 16.71
C ALA A 10 -14.83 8.25 16.03
N LYS A 11 -14.21 8.48 14.88
CA LYS A 11 -14.43 9.66 14.02
C LYS A 11 -15.64 9.52 13.08
N MET A 12 -16.38 8.41 13.17
CA MET A 12 -17.54 8.09 12.32
C MET A 12 -17.25 8.22 10.81
N LEU A 13 -15.99 8.04 10.40
CA LEU A 13 -15.59 8.19 9.02
C LEU A 13 -16.20 7.05 8.19
N LYS A 14 -16.90 7.40 7.12
CA LYS A 14 -17.54 6.46 6.20
C LYS A 14 -17.01 6.69 4.79
N GLY A 15 -17.09 5.66 3.96
CA GLY A 15 -16.70 5.75 2.54
C GLY A 15 -15.27 6.24 2.32
N GLU A 16 -15.10 7.21 1.41
CA GLU A 16 -13.81 7.74 0.97
C GLU A 16 -13.01 8.43 2.10
N GLU A 17 -13.70 9.05 3.06
CA GLU A 17 -13.05 9.70 4.20
C GLU A 17 -12.35 8.68 5.10
N ARG A 18 -12.98 7.52 5.32
CA ARG A 18 -12.37 6.41 6.05
C ARG A 18 -11.15 5.86 5.33
N LYS A 19 -11.21 5.70 4.01
CA LYS A 19 -10.12 5.14 3.20
C LYS A 19 -8.90 6.06 3.19
N THR A 20 -9.13 7.36 3.07
CA THR A 20 -8.10 8.40 3.12
C THR A 20 -7.48 8.47 4.51
N PHE A 21 -8.31 8.52 5.56
CA PHE A 21 -7.85 8.52 6.94
C PHE A 21 -7.05 7.25 7.29
N MET A 22 -7.54 6.07 6.89
CA MET A 22 -6.87 4.80 7.19
C MET A 22 -5.52 4.70 6.44
N SER A 23 -5.45 5.17 5.19
CA SER A 23 -4.18 5.25 4.45
C SER A 23 -3.18 6.20 5.12
N GLN A 24 -3.63 7.36 5.59
CA GLN A 24 -2.75 8.32 6.28
C GLN A 24 -2.35 7.83 7.68
N CYS A 25 -3.28 7.22 8.42
CA CYS A 25 -3.02 6.66 9.74
C CYS A 25 -2.03 5.50 9.66
N LEU A 26 -2.18 4.60 8.68
CA LEU A 26 -1.24 3.52 8.45
C LEU A 26 0.13 4.03 8.01
N LYS A 27 0.17 5.04 7.14
CA LYS A 27 1.42 5.72 6.77
C LYS A 27 2.09 6.39 7.99
N LYS A 28 1.31 7.00 8.88
CA LYS A 28 1.80 7.63 10.10
C LYS A 28 2.30 6.60 11.13
N GLU A 29 1.63 5.45 11.29
CA GLU A 29 2.15 4.33 12.07
C GLU A 29 3.48 3.79 11.49
N THR A 30 3.61 3.71 10.16
CA THR A 30 4.89 3.35 9.52
C THR A 30 5.97 4.44 9.66
N THR A 31 5.60 5.69 9.92
CA THR A 31 6.56 6.80 10.10
C THR A 31 6.96 6.97 11.58
N THR A 32 6.09 6.60 12.52
CA THR A 32 6.34 6.72 13.97
C THR A 32 7.00 5.47 14.55
N SER A 33 6.94 4.33 13.84
CA SER A 33 7.89 3.23 14.02
C SER A 33 9.18 3.57 13.29
N GLN A 34 10.14 4.13 14.02
CA GLN A 34 11.51 4.39 13.55
C GLN A 34 12.00 3.30 12.59
N GLY A 35 12.25 3.66 11.34
CA GLY A 35 13.21 2.96 10.48
C GLY A 35 12.98 1.46 10.22
N LYS A 36 11.76 0.92 10.29
CA LYS A 36 11.53 -0.40 9.69
C LYS A 36 11.55 -0.19 8.18
N ALA A 37 12.72 -0.37 7.59
CA ALA A 37 12.89 -0.51 6.16
C ALA A 37 11.69 -1.31 5.63
N LEU A 38 11.07 -0.83 4.55
CA LEU A 38 10.04 -1.58 3.85
C LEU A 38 10.49 -3.04 3.81
N THR A 39 9.64 -3.96 4.25
CA THR A 39 10.01 -5.37 4.18
C THR A 39 10.46 -5.64 2.73
N PRO A 40 11.44 -6.52 2.49
CA PRO A 40 11.91 -6.78 1.13
C PRO A 40 10.75 -7.06 0.15
N GLN A 41 9.68 -7.67 0.65
CA GLN A 41 8.44 -7.91 -0.09
C GLN A 41 7.64 -6.63 -0.40
N GLN A 42 7.52 -5.68 0.53
CA GLN A 42 6.86 -4.39 0.29
C GLN A 42 7.67 -3.48 -0.63
N GLN A 43 8.99 -3.45 -0.47
CA GLN A 43 9.89 -2.73 -1.37
C GLN A 43 9.72 -3.26 -2.80
N LYS A 44 9.77 -4.58 -2.96
CA LYS A 44 9.58 -5.25 -4.24
C LYS A 44 8.22 -4.96 -4.86
N MET A 45 7.14 -4.96 -4.08
CA MET A 45 5.81 -4.63 -4.58
C MET A 45 5.72 -3.18 -5.08
N SER A 46 6.38 -2.25 -4.40
CA SER A 46 6.49 -0.85 -4.84
C SER A 46 7.26 -0.75 -6.16
N ASP A 47 8.41 -1.41 -6.28
CA ASP A 47 9.24 -1.37 -7.49
C ASP A 47 8.54 -2.02 -8.69
N CYS A 48 7.89 -3.17 -8.49
CA CYS A 48 7.06 -3.81 -9.50
C CYS A 48 5.89 -2.91 -9.93
N SER A 49 5.27 -2.18 -9.01
CA SER A 49 4.19 -1.25 -9.34
C SER A 49 4.70 -0.07 -10.16
N LYS A 50 5.85 0.51 -9.80
CA LYS A 50 6.50 1.59 -10.54
C LYS A 50 6.89 1.14 -11.94
N ALA A 51 7.47 -0.04 -12.08
CA ALA A 51 7.85 -0.59 -13.38
C ALA A 51 6.63 -0.86 -14.28
N ALA A 52 5.51 -1.29 -13.71
CA ALA A 52 4.25 -1.46 -14.44
C ALA A 52 3.73 -0.11 -14.97
N THR A 53 3.73 0.93 -14.13
CA THR A 53 3.30 2.28 -14.52
C THR A 53 4.24 2.91 -15.54
N ALA A 54 5.55 2.72 -15.39
CA ALA A 54 6.55 3.19 -16.36
C ALA A 54 6.36 2.53 -17.75
N LYS A 55 5.91 1.28 -17.77
CA LYS A 55 5.49 0.57 -18.97
C LYS A 55 4.05 0.88 -19.42
N SER A 56 3.36 1.78 -18.73
CA SER A 56 1.94 2.11 -18.96
C SER A 56 1.00 0.90 -18.99
N LEU A 57 1.36 -0.18 -18.29
CA LEU A 57 0.57 -1.41 -18.26
C LEU A 57 -0.73 -1.18 -17.48
N LYS A 58 -1.84 -1.65 -18.05
CA LYS A 58 -3.18 -1.54 -17.47
C LYS A 58 -3.92 -2.87 -17.62
N GLY A 59 -5.01 -3.04 -16.88
CA GLY A 59 -5.83 -4.27 -16.94
C GLY A 59 -5.02 -5.54 -16.67
N ASP A 60 -5.30 -6.58 -17.45
CA ASP A 60 -4.64 -7.89 -17.37
C ASP A 60 -3.12 -7.84 -17.56
N GLU A 61 -2.62 -6.91 -18.39
CA GLU A 61 -1.18 -6.78 -18.64
C GLU A 61 -0.44 -6.36 -17.36
N ARG A 62 -1.03 -5.44 -16.58
CA ARG A 62 -0.48 -5.02 -15.29
C ARG A 62 -0.49 -6.15 -14.27
N SER A 63 -1.59 -6.91 -14.20
CA SER A 63 -1.75 -8.03 -13.26
C SER A 63 -0.76 -9.16 -13.55
N THR A 64 -0.59 -9.50 -14.82
CA THR A 64 0.37 -10.50 -15.29
C THR A 64 1.81 -10.05 -15.00
N PHE A 65 2.13 -8.79 -15.31
CA PHE A 65 3.43 -8.21 -15.01
C PHE A 65 3.72 -8.18 -13.51
N MET A 66 2.78 -7.73 -12.67
CA MET A 66 2.93 -7.75 -11.22
C MET A 66 3.17 -9.16 -10.71
N SER A 67 2.41 -10.15 -11.16
CA SER A 67 2.57 -11.54 -10.76
C SER A 67 3.95 -12.08 -11.14
N SER A 68 4.40 -11.84 -12.37
CA SER A 68 5.73 -12.22 -12.84
C SER A 68 6.85 -11.52 -12.06
N CYS A 69 6.71 -10.21 -11.84
CA CYS A 69 7.68 -9.39 -11.12
C CYS A 69 7.81 -9.81 -9.65
N LEU A 70 6.69 -10.11 -8.98
CA LEU A 70 6.68 -10.59 -7.61
C LEU A 70 7.23 -12.03 -7.51
N LYS A 71 6.88 -12.91 -8.47
CA LYS A 71 7.35 -14.31 -8.52
C LYS A 71 8.84 -14.49 -8.82
N LYS A 72 9.48 -13.57 -9.55
CA LYS A 72 10.95 -13.59 -9.75
C LYS A 72 11.71 -13.17 -8.48
N ALA A 73 11.33 -13.68 -7.30
CA ALA A 73 11.99 -13.39 -6.01
C ALA A 73 13.04 -14.45 -5.72
#